data_AF-A0A136L273-F1
#
_entry.id   AF-A0A136L273-F1
#
_cell.length_a   1.000
_cell.length_b   1.000
_cell.length_c   1.000
_cell.angle_alpha   90.00
_cell.angle_beta   90.00
_cell.angle_gamma   90.00
#
_symmetry.space_group_name_H-M   'P 1'
#
loop_
_entity.id
_entity.type
_entity.pdbx_description
1 polymer ?
#
loop_
_entity_poly.entity_id
_entity_poly.type
_entity_poly.pdbx_seq_one_letter_code
_entity_poly.pdbx_strand_id
1 'polypeptide(L)' 'MILVASVFFSVLVATGSTSFPSWMIYINPVTLTIAWLIIKKVLPKFIVTWTEGAGFNIAYIAFFICTTISLWNIK' A
#
# COMPACT_ATOMS: atom_id res chain seq x y z
N MET A 1 -11.17 -11.21 -0.42
CA MET A 1 -9.80 -11.68 -0.70
C MET A 1 -8.71 -10.72 -0.24
N ILE A 2 -8.84 -9.41 -0.47
CA ILE A 2 -7.77 -8.42 -0.16
C ILE A 2 -7.41 -8.26 1.31
N LEU A 3 -8.37 -8.39 2.23
CA LEU A 3 -8.09 -8.40 3.67
C LEU A 3 -7.17 -9.57 4.05
N VAL A 4 -7.50 -10.78 3.54
CA VAL A 4 -6.72 -11.99 3.79
C VAL A 4 -5.32 -11.86 3.20
N ALA A 5 -5.20 -11.38 1.96
CA ALA A 5 -3.91 -11.15 1.32
C ALA A 5 -3.04 -10.13 2.09
N SER A 6 -3.65 -9.08 2.62
CA SER A 6 -2.93 -8.05 3.39
C SER A 6 -2.43 -8.59 4.73
N VAL A 7 -3.25 -9.38 5.42
CA VAL A 7 -2.84 -10.07 6.66
C VAL A 7 -1.72 -11.06 6.38
N PHE A 8 -1.86 -11.88 5.33
CA PHE A 8 -0.85 -12.87 4.97
C PHE A 8 0.48 -12.21 4.58
N PHE A 9 0.44 -11.11 3.83
CA PHE A 9 1.63 -10.31 3.51
C PHE A 9 2.31 -9.79 4.78
N SER A 10 1.58 -9.13 5.67
CA SER A 10 2.14 -8.61 6.92
C SER A 10 2.73 -9.72 7.80
N VAL A 11 2.09 -10.90 7.85
CA VAL A 11 2.62 -12.07 8.58
C VAL A 11 3.93 -12.55 7.95
N LEU A 12 3.99 -12.74 6.63
CA LEU A 12 5.20 -13.22 5.96
C LEU A 12 6.40 -12.26 6.09
N VAL A 13 6.14 -10.95 6.06
CA VAL A 13 7.18 -9.95 6.31
C VAL A 13 7.62 -10.01 7.79
N ALA A 14 6.69 -10.20 8.72
CA ALA A 14 7.00 -10.31 10.15
C ALA A 14 7.77 -11.59 10.52
N THR A 15 7.54 -12.70 9.82
CA THR A 15 8.31 -13.95 10.03
C THR A 15 9.71 -13.90 9.44
N GLY A 16 10.10 -12.82 8.75
CA GLY A 16 11.41 -12.67 8.13
C GLY A 16 11.65 -13.65 6.97
N SER A 17 10.61 -14.33 6.49
CA SER A 17 10.68 -15.29 5.39
C SER A 17 10.71 -14.62 4.01
N THR A 18 10.82 -13.30 3.98
CA THR A 18 10.84 -12.48 2.76
C THR A 18 12.04 -11.55 2.81
N SER A 19 12.55 -11.16 1.64
CA SER A 19 13.60 -10.13 1.53
C SER A 19 13.09 -8.71 1.82
N PHE A 20 11.85 -8.53 2.29
CA PHE A 20 11.34 -7.20 2.60
C PHE A 20 11.86 -6.69 3.96
N PRO A 21 12.11 -5.38 4.08
CA PRO A 21 12.50 -4.78 5.36
C PRO A 21 11.32 -4.75 6.33
N SER A 22 11.59 -4.78 7.63
CA SER A 22 10.57 -4.93 8.68
C SER A 22 9.56 -3.77 8.78
N TRP A 23 9.87 -2.58 8.26
CA TRP A 23 8.89 -1.48 8.18
C TRP A 23 7.76 -1.75 7.16
N MET A 24 7.95 -2.67 6.20
CA MET A 24 6.91 -3.03 5.22
C MET A 24 5.75 -3.82 5.84
N ILE A 25 5.85 -4.30 7.08
CA ILE A 25 4.73 -4.94 7.80
C ILE A 25 3.51 -4.01 7.83
N TYR A 26 3.75 -2.70 7.96
CA TYR A 26 2.72 -1.67 8.02
C TYR A 26 2.22 -1.22 6.66
N ILE A 27 2.94 -1.54 5.57
CA ILE A 27 2.57 -1.16 4.21
C ILE A 27 1.94 -2.36 3.54
N ASN A 28 0.61 -2.44 3.60
CA ASN A 28 -0.18 -3.46 2.93
C ASN A 28 -1.36 -2.80 2.18
N PRO A 29 -2.03 -3.53 1.29
CA PRO A 29 -3.12 -2.97 0.50
C PRO A 29 -4.23 -2.31 1.34
N VAL A 30 -4.51 -2.83 2.54
CA VAL A 30 -5.51 -2.27 3.45
C VAL A 30 -5.05 -0.95 4.05
N THR A 31 -3.84 -0.87 4.60
CA THR A 31 -3.32 0.35 5.21
C THR A 31 -3.17 1.47 4.19
N LEU A 32 -2.76 1.16 2.95
CA LEU A 32 -2.68 2.12 1.86
C LEU A 32 -4.05 2.58 1.37
N THR A 33 -5.05 1.69 1.36
CA THR A 33 -6.43 2.09 1.07
C THR A 33 -6.95 3.04 2.15
N ILE A 34 -6.68 2.76 3.43
CA ILE A 34 -7.05 3.65 4.54
C ILE A 34 -6.33 5.00 4.40
N ALA A 35 -5.03 5.00 4.10
CA ALA A 35 -4.27 6.21 3.87
C ALA A 35 -4.86 7.03 2.71
N TRP A 36 -5.25 6.39 1.60
CA TRP A 36 -5.92 7.06 0.49
C TRP A 36 -7.26 7.70 0.91
N LEU A 37 -8.06 7.03 1.74
CA LEU A 37 -9.31 7.57 2.27
C LEU A 37 -9.11 8.78 3.20
N ILE A 38 -7.95 8.89 3.83
CA ILE A 38 -7.58 10.07 4.64
C ILE A 38 -7.08 11.19 3.72
N ILE A 39 -6.18 10.87 2.79
CA ILE A 39 -5.58 11.82 1.85
C ILE A 39 -6.66 12.52 1.01
N LYS A 40 -7.67 11.77 0.52
CA LYS A 40 -8.77 12.35 -0.26
C LYS A 40 -9.58 13.41 0.50
N LYS A 41 -9.55 13.42 1.84
CA LYS A 41 -10.25 14.44 2.65
C LYS A 41 -9.54 15.79 2.65
N VAL A 42 -8.23 15.79 2.38
CA VAL A 42 -7.39 16.99 2.36
C VAL A 42 -7.20 17.51 0.93
N LEU A 43 -7.37 16.64 -0.08
CA LEU A 43 -7.17 17.00 -1.48
C LEU A 43 -8.22 17.99 -2.02
N PRO A 44 -7.83 18.89 -2.94
CA PRO A 44 -8.74 19.76 -3.67
C PRO A 44 -9.80 18.95 -4.44
N LYS A 45 -11.03 19.47 -4.50
CA LYS A 45 -12.17 18.78 -5.14
C LYS A 45 -11.90 18.37 -6.59
N PHE A 46 -11.15 19.17 -7.36
CA PHE A 46 -10.78 18.82 -8.74
C PHE A 46 -10.03 17.47 -8.82
N ILE A 47 -9.06 17.25 -7.93
CA ILE A 47 -8.26 16.03 -7.90
C ILE A 47 -9.10 14.85 -7.42
N VAL A 48 -9.98 15.07 -6.44
CA VAL A 48 -10.88 14.04 -5.95
C VAL A 48 -11.84 13.58 -7.05
N THR A 49 -12.44 14.50 -7.81
CA THR A 49 -13.35 14.16 -8.91
C THR A 49 -12.65 13.44 -10.06
N TRP A 50 -11.38 13.78 -10.35
CA TRP A 50 -10.58 13.06 -11.35
C TRP A 50 -10.16 11.66 -10.89
N THR A 51 -10.05 11.44 -9.58
CA THR A 51 -9.64 10.17 -8.99
C THR A 51 -10.81 9.38 -8.39
N GLU A 52 -12.04 9.89 -8.53
CA GLU A 52 -13.27 9.22 -8.12
C GLU A 52 -13.41 7.91 -8.92
N GLY A 53 -13.41 6.78 -8.20
CA GLY A 53 -13.43 5.43 -8.79
C GLY A 53 -12.05 4.77 -8.95
N ALA A 54 -10.95 5.54 -9.00
CA ALA A 54 -9.59 5.01 -9.16
C ALA A 54 -8.83 4.82 -7.85
N GLY A 55 -9.42 5.20 -6.71
CA GLY A 55 -8.73 5.22 -5.41
C GLY A 55 -8.07 3.91 -4.98
N PHE A 56 -8.72 2.78 -5.25
CA PHE A 56 -8.11 1.46 -5.01
C PHE A 56 -6.90 1.25 -5.90
N ASN A 57 -6.98 1.52 -7.21
CA ASN A 57 -5.84 1.34 -8.11
C ASN A 57 -4.65 2.22 -7.72
N ILE A 58 -4.90 3.46 -7.28
CA ILE A 58 -3.84 4.38 -6.82
C ILE A 58 -3.15 3.83 -5.57
N ALA A 59 -3.91 3.35 -4.59
CA ALA A 59 -3.34 2.73 -3.39
C ALA A 59 -2.50 1.49 -3.72
N TYR A 60 -2.89 0.72 -4.73
CA TYR A 60 -2.16 -0.50 -5.13
C TYR A 60 -0.91 -0.17 -5.94
N ILE A 61 -0.96 0.85 -6.80
CA ILE A 61 0.25 1.36 -7.47
C ILE A 61 1.26 1.85 -6.43
N ALA A 62 0.81 2.60 -5.41
CA ALA A 62 1.66 3.02 -4.31
C ALA A 62 2.27 1.81 -3.57
N PHE A 63 1.47 0.77 -3.30
CA PHE A 63 1.96 -0.49 -2.72
C PHE A 63 3.07 -1.12 -3.57
N PHE A 64 2.85 -1.27 -4.87
CA PHE A 64 3.82 -1.88 -5.79
C PHE A 64 5.09 -1.04 -5.95
N ILE A 65 4.99 0.29 -5.88
CA ILE A 65 6.15 1.18 -5.87
C ILE A 65 6.96 0.94 -4.59
N CYS A 66 6.31 0.92 -3.42
CA CYS A 66 6.97 0.63 -2.14
C CYS A 66 7.66 -0.74 -2.15
N THR A 67 7.01 -1.78 -2.66
CA THR A 67 7.62 -3.12 -2.75
C THR A 67 8.82 -3.11 -3.69
N THR A 68 8.72 -2.42 -4.83
CA THR A 68 9.80 -2.36 -5.84
C THR A 68 11.01 -1.63 -5.29
N ILE A 69 10.83 -0.44 -4.71
CA ILE A 69 11.92 0.34 -4.11
C ILE A 69 12.58 -0.47 -2.99
N SER A 70 11.78 -1.09 -2.12
CA SER A 70 12.30 -1.87 -1.00
C SER A 70 13.17 -3.04 -1.44
N LEU A 71 12.78 -3.74 -2.51
CA LEU A 71 13.56 -4.87 -3.03
C LEU A 71 14.77 -4.41 -3.85
N TRP A 72 14.67 -3.31 -4.58
CA TRP A 72 15.77 -2.79 -5.40
C TRP A 72 16.90 -2.16 -4.56
N ASN A 73 16.57 -1.67 -3.37
CA ASN A 73 17.53 -1.10 -2.43
C ASN A 73 18.25 -2.16 -1.57
N ILE A 74 17.94 -3.44 -1.77
CA ILE A 74 18.59 -4.59 -1.09
C ILE A 74 19.66 -5.22 -2.01
N LYS A 75 20.22 -4.42 -2.94
CA LYS A 75 21.42 -4.80 -3.68
C LYS A 75 22.66 -4.71 -2.81
#